data_AF-A0A5Q0NWH7-F1
#
_entry.id   AF-A0A5Q0NWH7-F1
#
_cell.length_a   1.000
_cell.length_b   1.000
_cell.length_c   1.000
_cell.angle_alpha   90.00
_cell.angle_beta   90.00
_cell.angle_gamma   90.00
#
_symmetry.space_group_name_H-M   'P 1'
#
loop_
_entity.id
_entity.type
_entity.pdbx_description
1 polymer ?
#
loop_
_entity_poly.entity_id
_entity_poly.type
_entity_poly.pdbx_seq_one_letter_code
_entity_poly.pdbx_strand_id
1 'polypeptide(L)'
;MSARGALEVDELTSWARRRDEGIEVSVRLPGTRLQPGPVQVRLVAGDARRRSDGTARADGDDTVLDFRVDQERLGPRAWQITVRSGEEPFRRVRARLLAVADQPVALLPGPAPATVHAAPRPHAPQVPQTRLRRVVATLPPPVRSRLIQVRDTARQGVRAARGLRERSAGGAR
;
A
#
# COMPACT_ATOMS: atom_id res chain seq x y z
N MET A 1 12.26 17.15 17.96
CA MET A 1 13.70 16.90 17.76
C MET A 1 14.04 17.15 16.30
N SER A 2 14.63 18.30 15.97
CA SER A 2 15.14 18.57 14.63
C SER A 2 16.27 17.59 14.32
N ALA A 3 16.13 16.80 13.26
CA ALA A 3 17.18 15.91 12.79
C ALA A 3 18.38 16.75 12.32
N ARG A 4 19.34 17.01 13.22
CA ARG A 4 20.64 17.59 12.87
C ARG A 4 21.28 16.68 11.80
N GLY A 5 21.60 17.24 10.63
CA GLY A 5 22.34 16.54 9.58
C GLY A 5 21.52 15.87 8.47
N ALA A 6 20.21 16.13 8.37
CA ALA A 6 19.46 15.74 7.17
C ALA A 6 19.70 16.75 6.03
N LEU A 7 19.89 16.26 4.81
CA LEU A 7 20.11 17.05 3.60
C LEU A 7 18.78 17.61 3.11
N GLU A 8 18.68 18.93 2.99
CA GLU A 8 17.51 19.58 2.41
C GLU A 8 17.41 19.30 0.91
N VAL A 9 16.21 19.43 0.36
CA VAL A 9 15.92 19.16 -1.04
C VAL A 9 15.25 20.38 -1.65
N ASP A 10 15.70 20.78 -2.84
CA ASP A 10 14.98 21.78 -3.63
C ASP A 10 13.75 21.11 -4.27
N GLU A 11 12.56 21.55 -3.86
CA GLU A 11 11.28 20.99 -4.28
C GLU A 11 10.93 21.31 -5.74
N LEU A 12 11.46 22.40 -6.30
CA LEU A 12 11.08 22.88 -7.62
C LEU A 12 11.82 22.16 -8.75
N THR A 13 13.03 21.68 -8.45
CA THR A 13 13.91 21.06 -9.45
C THR A 13 14.13 19.57 -9.22
N SER A 14 13.75 19.06 -8.05
CA SER A 14 13.79 17.63 -7.77
C SER A 14 12.54 16.93 -8.31
N TRP A 15 12.72 15.75 -8.87
CA TRP A 15 11.63 15.00 -9.50
C TRP A 15 11.84 13.48 -9.40
N ALA A 16 10.74 12.76 -9.57
CA ALA A 16 10.74 11.33 -9.78
C ALA A 16 9.75 11.01 -10.90
N ARG A 17 10.14 10.13 -11.82
CA ARG A 17 9.26 9.69 -12.90
C ARG A 17 9.46 8.21 -13.19
N ARG A 18 8.39 7.55 -13.65
CA ARG A 18 8.48 6.17 -14.11
C ARG A 18 9.04 6.15 -15.54
N ARG A 19 9.96 5.24 -15.83
CA ARG A 19 10.52 5.03 -17.16
C ARG A 19 10.90 3.56 -17.34
N ASP A 20 10.36 2.94 -18.38
CA ASP A 20 10.49 1.51 -18.65
C ASP A 20 10.13 0.70 -17.39
N GLU A 21 11.05 -0.15 -16.91
CA GLU A 21 10.88 -1.02 -15.74
C GLU A 21 11.28 -0.37 -14.40
N GLY A 22 11.53 0.94 -14.38
CA GLY A 22 12.12 1.60 -13.22
C GLY A 22 11.56 2.99 -12.93
N ILE A 23 12.04 3.53 -11.82
CA ILE A 23 11.78 4.90 -11.39
C ILE A 23 13.10 5.65 -11.45
N GLU A 24 13.17 6.64 -12.33
CA GLU A 24 14.25 7.63 -12.35
C GLU A 24 13.95 8.69 -11.30
N VAL A 25 14.94 8.99 -10.46
CA VAL A 25 14.84 10.02 -9.43
C VAL A 25 16.03 10.97 -9.57
N SER A 26 15.74 12.26 -9.58
CA SER A 26 16.73 13.32 -9.51
C SER A 26 16.43 14.21 -8.31
N VAL A 27 17.40 14.36 -7.41
CA VAL A 27 17.25 15.15 -6.19
C VAL A 27 18.32 16.23 -6.15
N ARG A 28 17.92 17.50 -6.16
CA ARG A 28 18.82 18.63 -5.95
C ARG A 28 18.94 18.94 -4.46
N LEU A 29 20.17 19.00 -3.97
CA LEU A 29 20.52 19.23 -2.58
C LEU A 29 21.22 20.59 -2.45
N PRO A 30 20.47 21.66 -2.10
CA PRO A 30 21.02 23.01 -2.06
C PRO A 30 22.09 23.17 -0.97
N GLY A 31 23.17 23.88 -1.28
CA GLY A 31 24.27 24.16 -0.34
C GLY A 31 24.96 22.91 0.22
N THR A 32 24.73 21.75 -0.39
CA THR A 32 25.33 20.48 0.00
C THR A 32 26.45 20.16 -0.97
N ARG A 33 27.61 19.75 -0.43
CA ARG A 33 28.75 19.25 -1.21
C ARG A 33 28.97 17.79 -0.90
N LEU A 34 28.37 16.90 -1.70
CA LEU A 34 28.77 15.49 -1.75
C LEU A 34 29.94 15.35 -2.73
N GLN A 35 30.85 14.41 -2.49
CA GLN A 35 31.90 14.11 -3.46
C GLN A 35 31.25 13.66 -4.79
N PRO A 36 31.56 14.32 -5.92
CA PRO A 36 31.03 13.94 -7.22
C PRO A 36 31.47 12.53 -7.62
N GLY A 37 30.59 11.78 -8.27
CA GLY A 37 30.85 10.40 -8.70
C GLY A 37 29.83 9.39 -8.17
N PRO A 38 30.20 8.10 -8.12
CA PRO A 38 29.30 7.04 -7.69
C PRO A 38 28.84 7.22 -6.24
N VAL A 39 27.53 7.07 -6.01
CA VAL A 39 26.93 7.08 -4.68
C VAL A 39 26.11 5.83 -4.46
N GLN A 40 25.95 5.45 -3.19
CA GLN A 40 24.99 4.43 -2.81
C GLN A 40 23.75 5.08 -2.19
N VAL A 41 22.59 4.77 -2.75
CA VAL A 41 21.29 5.21 -2.28
C VAL A 41 20.59 4.05 -1.56
N ARG A 42 19.98 4.36 -0.42
CA ARG A 42 19.13 3.44 0.34
C ARG A 42 17.75 4.02 0.51
N LEU A 43 16.76 3.20 0.15
CA LEU A 43 15.35 3.45 0.37
C LEU A 43 14.88 2.62 1.55
N VAL A 44 14.20 3.26 2.51
CA VAL A 44 13.76 2.62 3.76
C VAL A 44 12.26 2.88 3.99
N ALA A 45 11.49 1.82 4.24
CA ALA A 45 10.07 1.90 4.54
C ALA A 45 9.66 0.82 5.58
N GLY A 46 9.66 1.19 6.86
CA GLY A 46 9.52 0.25 7.98
C GLY A 46 10.72 -0.71 8.01
N ASP A 47 10.46 -2.01 8.04
CA ASP A 47 11.51 -3.05 7.98
C ASP A 47 12.05 -3.28 6.56
N ALA A 48 11.38 -2.75 5.53
CA ALA A 48 11.81 -2.91 4.15
C ALA A 48 12.97 -1.96 3.82
N ARG A 49 14.01 -2.52 3.18
CA ARG A 49 15.18 -1.78 2.72
C ARG A 49 15.51 -2.15 1.29
N ARG A 50 15.80 -1.15 0.46
CA ARG A 50 16.29 -1.33 -0.92
C ARG A 50 17.54 -0.50 -1.12
N ARG A 51 18.48 -1.05 -1.89
CA ARG A 51 19.70 -0.37 -2.31
C ARG A 51 19.60 -0.10 -3.81
N SER A 52 20.12 1.05 -4.20
CA SER A 52 20.25 1.48 -5.58
C SER A 52 21.57 2.23 -5.69
N ASP A 53 22.25 2.06 -6.82
CA ASP A 53 23.43 2.85 -7.14
C ASP A 53 22.98 4.11 -7.90
N GLY A 54 23.71 5.19 -7.68
CA GLY A 54 23.43 6.48 -8.31
C GLY A 54 24.71 7.27 -8.56
N THR A 55 24.52 8.51 -9.00
CA THR A 55 25.60 9.45 -9.29
C THR A 55 25.31 10.78 -8.60
N ALA A 56 26.30 11.32 -7.90
CA ALA A 56 26.33 12.71 -7.46
C ALA A 56 27.06 13.57 -8.49
N ARG A 57 26.45 14.69 -8.87
CA ARG A 57 27.05 15.71 -9.75
C ARG A 57 27.06 17.04 -9.01
N ALA A 58 28.16 17.79 -9.16
CA ALA A 58 28.20 19.17 -8.69
C ALA A 58 27.41 20.07 -9.65
N ASP A 59 26.64 21.00 -9.10
CA ASP A 59 25.94 22.05 -9.84
C ASP A 59 26.05 23.37 -9.06
N GLY A 60 27.12 24.12 -9.31
CA GLY A 60 27.46 25.29 -8.50
C GLY A 60 27.76 24.90 -7.04
N ASP A 61 27.04 25.51 -6.10
CA ASP A 61 27.11 25.17 -4.66
C ASP A 61 26.19 24.00 -4.25
N ASP A 62 25.45 23.44 -5.21
CA ASP A 62 24.50 22.36 -4.98
C ASP A 62 25.06 21.01 -5.44
N THR A 63 24.47 19.94 -4.92
CA THR A 63 24.68 18.58 -5.46
C THR A 63 23.39 18.08 -6.09
N VAL A 64 23.46 17.54 -7.30
CA VAL A 64 22.38 16.77 -7.92
C VAL A 64 22.66 15.28 -7.77
N LEU A 65 21.70 14.55 -7.22
CA LEU A 65 21.72 13.10 -7.07
C LEU A 65 20.78 12.45 -8.07
N ASP A 66 21.32 11.64 -8.97
CA ASP A 66 20.53 10.86 -9.92
C ASP A 66 20.66 9.38 -9.62
N PHE A 67 19.53 8.66 -9.54
CA PHE A 67 19.53 7.21 -9.36
C PHE A 67 18.29 6.56 -9.97
N ARG A 68 18.38 5.25 -10.23
CA ARG A 68 17.27 4.46 -10.76
C ARG A 68 16.90 3.33 -9.79
N VAL A 69 15.62 3.11 -9.60
CA VAL A 69 15.10 2.06 -8.72
C VAL A 69 14.19 1.13 -9.50
N ASP A 70 14.39 -0.18 -9.37
CA ASP A 70 13.55 -1.17 -10.03
C ASP A 70 12.14 -1.17 -9.42
N GLN A 71 11.12 -1.06 -10.27
CA GLN A 71 9.72 -0.96 -9.83
C GLN A 71 9.26 -2.21 -9.06
N GLU A 72 9.64 -3.39 -9.54
CA GLU A 72 9.23 -4.69 -8.94
C GLU A 72 9.69 -4.84 -7.48
N ARG A 73 10.74 -4.10 -7.11
CA ARG A 73 11.32 -4.15 -5.77
C ARG A 73 10.61 -3.20 -4.79
N LEU A 74 9.75 -2.32 -5.28
CA LEU A 74 9.05 -1.29 -4.51
C LEU A 74 7.57 -1.65 -4.33
N GLY A 75 7.20 -2.01 -3.10
CA GLY A 75 5.79 -2.09 -2.70
C GLY A 75 5.14 -0.72 -2.51
N PRO A 76 3.80 -0.67 -2.33
CA PRO A 76 3.01 0.56 -2.20
C PRO A 76 3.28 1.28 -0.87
N ARG A 77 4.40 1.99 -0.77
CA ARG A 77 4.90 2.60 0.46
C ARG A 77 5.56 3.95 0.19
N ALA A 78 5.66 4.76 1.26
CA ALA A 78 6.51 5.94 1.28
C ALA A 78 7.93 5.53 1.72
N TRP A 79 8.90 5.73 0.84
CA TRP A 79 10.29 5.33 1.03
C TRP A 79 11.15 6.53 1.40
N GLN A 80 11.81 6.47 2.55
CA GLN A 80 12.80 7.48 2.95
C GLN A 80 14.09 7.30 2.17
N ILE A 81 14.66 8.40 1.69
CA ILE A 81 15.90 8.39 0.91
C ILE A 81 17.08 8.67 1.85
N THR A 82 18.11 7.83 1.77
CA THR A 82 19.40 8.03 2.42
C THR A 82 20.50 7.80 1.40
N VAL A 83 21.60 8.55 1.49
CA VAL A 83 22.68 8.54 0.49
C VAL A 83 24.04 8.54 1.19
N ARG A 84 25.03 7.91 0.57
CA ARG A 84 26.45 8.10 0.90
C ARG A 84 27.29 8.24 -0.36
N SER A 85 28.37 9.00 -0.28
CA SER A 85 29.42 9.06 -1.29
C SER A 85 30.71 8.46 -0.71
N GLY A 86 31.36 7.55 -1.44
CA GLY A 86 32.56 6.85 -0.94
C GLY A 86 32.33 6.09 0.38
N GLU A 87 33.25 6.28 1.33
CA GLU A 87 33.21 5.67 2.66
C GLU A 87 32.44 6.48 3.71
N GLU A 88 31.82 7.59 3.32
CA GLU A 88 31.05 8.43 4.24
C GLU A 88 29.84 7.68 4.84
N PRO A 89 29.40 8.08 6.05
CA PRO A 89 28.17 7.55 6.63
C PRO A 89 26.94 7.94 5.79
N PHE A 90 25.90 7.10 5.85
CA PHE A 90 24.63 7.41 5.21
C PHE A 90 24.00 8.66 5.83
N ARG A 91 23.75 9.65 4.97
CA ARG A 91 23.02 10.87 5.31
C ARG A 91 21.58 10.76 4.84
N ARG A 92 20.65 11.23 5.66
CA ARG A 92 19.23 11.25 5.32
C ARG A 92 18.94 12.43 4.41
N VAL A 93 18.22 12.18 3.34
CA VAL A 93 17.66 13.22 2.46
C VAL A 93 16.26 13.56 2.96
N ARG A 94 15.91 14.85 3.02
CA ARG A 94 14.57 15.33 3.39
C ARG A 94 13.59 15.23 2.22
N ALA A 95 13.53 14.05 1.63
CA ALA A 95 12.51 13.69 0.67
C ALA A 95 12.13 12.21 0.83
N ARG A 96 10.94 11.89 0.34
CA ARG A 96 10.35 10.56 0.37
C ARG A 96 9.84 10.21 -1.02
N LEU A 97 10.16 9.01 -1.48
CA LEU A 97 9.64 8.48 -2.73
C LEU A 97 8.33 7.75 -2.45
N LEU A 98 7.22 8.23 -3.00
CA LEU A 98 5.97 7.49 -3.08
C LEU A 98 5.94 6.69 -4.37
N ALA A 99 6.01 5.37 -4.22
CA ALA A 99 5.91 4.44 -5.34
C ALA A 99 4.78 3.45 -5.06
N VAL A 100 3.83 3.38 -5.98
CA VAL A 100 2.74 2.39 -6.01
C VAL A 100 2.75 1.76 -7.41
N ALA A 101 2.44 0.47 -7.51
CA ALA A 101 2.35 -0.21 -8.81
C ALA A 101 1.31 0.49 -9.70
N ASP A 102 1.68 0.72 -10.96
CA ASP A 102 0.81 1.28 -12.02
C ASP A 102 0.18 2.66 -11.72
N GLN A 103 0.70 3.37 -10.71
CA GLN A 103 0.30 4.74 -10.39
C GLN A 103 1.44 5.73 -10.63
N PRO A 104 1.12 7.03 -10.78
CA PRO A 104 2.10 8.09 -10.79
C PRO A 104 3.01 8.03 -9.56
N VAL A 105 4.29 8.29 -9.79
CA VAL A 105 5.30 8.36 -8.74
C VAL A 105 5.39 9.80 -8.25
N ALA A 106 5.59 10.01 -6.95
CA ALA A 106 5.81 11.33 -6.40
C ALA A 106 7.06 11.37 -5.52
N LEU A 107 7.81 12.46 -5.63
CA LEU A 107 8.85 12.82 -4.67
C LEU A 107 8.25 13.84 -3.70
N LEU A 108 8.09 13.44 -2.45
CA LEU A 108 7.53 14.29 -1.41
C LEU A 108 8.65 14.90 -0.57
N PRO A 109 8.83 16.22 -0.59
CA PRO A 109 9.78 16.88 0.29
C PRO A 109 9.34 16.83 1.76
N GLY A 110 10.28 17.17 2.64
CA GLY A 110 10.02 17.34 4.07
C GLY A 110 10.05 16.05 4.90
N PRO A 111 9.90 16.20 6.24
CA PRO A 111 9.94 15.08 7.17
C PRO A 111 8.79 14.10 6.94
N ALA A 112 8.90 12.90 7.49
CA ALA A 112 7.76 12.00 7.56
C ALA A 112 6.65 12.66 8.40
N PRO A 113 5.36 12.56 8.00
CA PRO A 113 4.26 13.11 8.78
C PRO A 113 4.28 12.50 10.18
N ALA A 114 4.17 13.36 11.18
CA ALA A 114 4.09 12.92 12.58
C ALA A 114 2.75 12.22 12.88
N THR A 115 1.71 12.58 12.14
CA THR A 115 0.36 12.01 12.26
C THR A 115 0.19 10.81 11.34
N VAL A 116 0.20 9.62 11.93
CA VAL A 116 -0.27 8.39 11.29
C VAL A 116 -1.74 8.22 11.69
N HIS A 117 -2.66 8.48 10.77
CA HIS A 117 -4.07 8.13 11.00
C HIS A 117 -4.20 6.62 11.05
N ALA A 118 -4.94 6.10 12.03
CA ALA A 118 -5.29 4.69 12.07
C ALA A 118 -5.99 4.32 10.75
N ALA A 119 -5.63 3.17 10.17
CA ALA A 119 -6.28 2.68 8.97
C ALA A 119 -7.80 2.67 9.19
N PRO A 120 -8.60 3.18 8.23
CA PRO A 120 -10.05 3.14 8.35
C PRO A 120 -10.46 1.68 8.57
N ARG A 121 -11.22 1.44 9.64
CA ARG A 121 -11.72 0.09 9.93
C ARG A 121 -12.52 -0.36 8.69
N PRO A 122 -12.24 -1.54 8.11
CA PRO A 122 -13.02 -2.01 6.98
C PRO A 122 -14.49 -2.01 7.39
N HIS A 123 -15.32 -1.30 6.61
CA HIS A 123 -16.76 -1.33 6.83
C HIS A 123 -17.20 -2.79 6.78
N ALA A 124 -17.82 -3.27 7.85
CA ALA A 124 -18.33 -4.64 7.90
C ALA A 124 -19.15 -4.90 6.63
N PRO A 125 -18.95 -6.03 5.94
CA PRO A 125 -19.68 -6.34 4.72
C PRO A 125 -21.17 -6.26 5.02
N GLN A 126 -21.84 -5.25 4.45
CA GLN A 126 -23.28 -5.16 4.51
C GLN A 126 -23.82 -6.36 3.76
N VAL A 127 -24.24 -7.39 4.51
CA VAL A 127 -24.85 -8.59 3.94
C VAL A 127 -25.97 -8.10 3.01
N PRO A 128 -25.93 -8.40 1.70
CA PRO A 128 -26.97 -7.99 0.78
C PRO A 128 -28.29 -8.52 1.31
N GLN A 129 -29.13 -7.63 1.83
CA GLN A 129 -30.50 -7.99 2.18
C GLN A 129 -31.17 -8.33 0.86
N THR A 130 -31.27 -9.62 0.57
CA THR A 130 -31.96 -10.12 -0.62
C THR A 130 -33.34 -9.48 -0.68
N ARG A 131 -33.78 -9.04 -1.87
CA ARG A 131 -35.06 -8.33 -2.08
C ARG A 131 -36.24 -9.05 -1.39
N LEU A 132 -36.18 -10.37 -1.31
CA LEU A 132 -37.14 -11.23 -0.60
C LEU A 132 -37.25 -10.93 0.91
N ARG A 133 -36.16 -10.60 1.61
CA ARG A 133 -36.22 -10.24 3.04
C ARG A 133 -36.93 -8.91 3.27
N ARG A 134 -36.77 -7.93 2.36
CA ARG A 134 -37.52 -6.66 2.43
C ARG A 134 -39.01 -6.89 2.22
N VAL A 135 -39.38 -7.67 1.20
CA VAL A 135 -40.78 -7.96 0.90
C VAL A 135 -41.45 -8.69 2.08
N VAL A 136 -40.78 -9.68 2.68
CA VAL A 136 -41.34 -10.40 3.85
C VAL A 136 -41.47 -9.50 5.09
N ALA A 137 -40.60 -8.50 5.25
CA ALA A 137 -40.67 -7.55 6.36
C ALA A 137 -41.81 -6.53 6.21
N THR A 138 -42.25 -6.23 4.99
CA THR A 138 -43.35 -5.30 4.70
C THR A 138 -44.73 -5.96 4.65
N LEU A 139 -44.82 -7.28 4.79
CA LEU A 139 -46.10 -8.00 4.78
C LEU A 139 -46.81 -7.90 6.14
N PRO A 140 -48.16 -7.81 6.14
CA PRO A 140 -48.95 -7.89 7.37
C PRO A 140 -48.65 -9.17 8.18
N PRO A 141 -48.71 -9.11 9.52
CA PRO A 141 -48.39 -10.24 10.40
C PRO A 141 -49.00 -11.60 10.04
N PRO A 142 -50.28 -11.71 9.61
CA PRO A 142 -50.87 -13.01 9.29
C PRO A 142 -50.24 -13.67 8.05
N VAL A 143 -49.84 -12.87 7.06
CA VAL A 143 -49.22 -13.37 5.81
C VAL A 143 -47.77 -13.78 6.06
N ARG A 144 -47.06 -13.00 6.86
CA ARG A 144 -45.68 -13.28 7.26
C ARG A 144 -45.55 -14.59 8.03
N SER A 145 -46.48 -14.87 8.95
CA SER A 145 -46.47 -16.09 9.77
C SER A 145 -46.68 -17.35 8.94
N ARG A 146 -47.60 -17.31 7.96
CA ARG A 146 -47.82 -18.42 7.02
C ARG A 146 -46.60 -18.70 6.14
N LEU A 147 -45.94 -17.66 5.62
CA LEU A 147 -44.74 -17.82 4.81
C LEU A 147 -43.57 -18.42 5.60
N ILE A 148 -43.43 -18.06 6.88
CA ILE A 148 -42.43 -18.66 7.77
C ILE A 148 -42.73 -20.14 7.99
N GLN A 149 -43.99 -20.49 8.30
CA GLN A 149 -44.42 -21.89 8.49
C GLN A 149 -44.16 -22.74 7.24
N VAL A 150 -44.56 -22.28 6.05
CA VAL A 150 -44.33 -23.01 4.79
C VAL A 150 -42.84 -23.23 4.54
N ARG A 151 -42.00 -22.22 4.78
CA ARG A 151 -40.55 -22.33 4.61
C ARG A 151 -39.93 -23.34 5.58
N ASP A 152 -40.40 -23.35 6.82
CA ASP A 152 -39.84 -24.22 7.86
C ASP A 152 -40.28 -25.68 7.62
N THR A 153 -41.53 -25.91 7.19
CA THR A 153 -42.01 -27.24 6.74
C THR A 153 -41.20 -27.74 5.53
N ALA A 154 -40.94 -26.89 4.54
CA ALA A 154 -40.12 -27.26 3.38
C ALA A 154 -38.69 -27.64 3.78
N ARG A 155 -38.08 -26.91 4.72
CA ARG A 155 -36.74 -27.22 5.25
C ARG A 155 -36.71 -28.54 6.03
N GLN A 156 -37.76 -28.81 6.81
CA GLN A 156 -37.89 -30.09 7.52
C GLN A 156 -38.04 -31.25 6.52
N GLY A 157 -38.85 -31.08 5.46
CA GLY A 157 -38.99 -32.07 4.39
C GLY A 157 -37.67 -32.37 3.66
N VAL A 158 -36.90 -31.34 3.32
CA VAL A 158 -35.57 -31.51 2.69
C VAL A 158 -34.58 -32.22 3.60
N ARG A 159 -34.58 -31.90 4.91
CA ARG A 159 -33.72 -32.60 5.90
C ARG A 159 -34.15 -34.06 6.09
N ALA A 160 -35.45 -34.34 6.15
CA ALA A 160 -35.98 -35.69 6.25
C ALA A 160 -35.63 -36.54 5.01
N ALA A 161 -35.78 -35.97 3.81
CA ALA A 161 -35.42 -36.63 2.56
C ALA A 161 -33.90 -36.92 2.46
N ARG A 162 -33.06 -36.01 2.98
CA ARG A 162 -31.61 -36.20 3.04
C ARG A 162 -31.21 -37.30 4.02
N GLY A 163 -31.80 -37.34 5.21
CA GLY A 163 -31.57 -38.38 6.21
C GLY A 163 -32.15 -39.76 5.84
N LEU A 164 -33.08 -39.84 4.88
CA LEU A 164 -33.54 -41.09 4.27
C LEU A 164 -32.52 -41.61 3.24
N ARG A 165 -31.97 -40.74 2.37
CA ARG A 165 -30.92 -41.12 1.41
C ARG A 165 -29.64 -41.62 2.09
N GLU A 166 -29.25 -40.98 3.19
CA GLU A 166 -28.07 -41.40 3.97
C GLU A 166 -28.27 -42.77 4.65
N ARG A 167 -29.51 -43.16 4.98
CA ARG A 167 -29.83 -44.49 5.53
C ARG A 167 -29.93 -45.58 4.46
N SER A 168 -30.39 -45.26 3.26
CA SER A 168 -30.43 -46.21 2.13
C SER A 168 -29.06 -46.55 1.56
N ALA A 169 -28.05 -45.69 1.76
CA ALA A 169 -26.68 -45.92 1.28
C ALA A 169 -25.78 -46.71 2.26
N GLY A 170 -26.24 -46.99 3.49
CA GLY A 170 -25.43 -47.62 4.55
C GLY A 170 -25.69 -49.11 4.79
N GLY A 171 -26.59 -49.75 4.04
CA GLY A 171 -27.02 -51.14 4.25
C GLY A 171 -26.52 -52.09 3.17
N ALA A 172 -25.20 -52.29 3.07
CA ALA A 172 -24.60 -53.40 2.33
C ALA A 172 -23.23 -53.72 2.95
N ARG A 173 -23.23 -54.46 4.06
CA ARG A 173 -22.11 -55.27 4.53
C ARG A 173 -22.65 -56.54 5.14
#